data_AF-A0A9P8PH40-F1
#
_entry.id   AF-A0A9P8PH40-F1
#
_cell.length_a   1.000
_cell.length_b   1.000
_cell.length_c   1.000
_cell.angle_alpha   90.00
_cell.angle_beta   90.00
_cell.angle_gamma   90.00
#
_symmetry.space_group_name_H-M   'P 1'
#
loop_
_entity.id
_entity.type
_entity.pdbx_description
1 polymer ?
#
loop_
_entity_poly.entity_id
_entity_poly.type
_entity_poly.pdbx_seq_one_letter_code
_entity_poly.pdbx_strand_id
1 'polypeptide(L)'
;MVFKPWTETKTPRHLIDDQDEEQQEDEEYKLGSIPQISIKLNDQLNGKLFIIPENLRFFFDGIKFQNEVLSKKIVGQITIKYPESVVSNQQSLLKDEEYSIEEQLYYNKHNEINKDQSIDIINFELIENNISFIIVPNFTQGNLINYNLISLELSNFLKTFEQNNNIEILTITPSQLPFNEKINILSNNEKFNTDFKRLEPPFYITGISSSLLTQFSDRKSLDITCFILQSEGISGFEKINDESIYEMAKFLSKYLKFKGYEKNIKKLIGKNINSFALYL
;
A
#
# COMPACT_ATOMS: atom_id res chain seq x y z
N MET A 1 41.75 -14.59 32.78
CA MET A 1 40.53 -14.29 33.56
C MET A 1 39.89 -13.08 32.89
N VAL A 2 38.87 -13.30 32.06
CA VAL A 2 38.20 -12.26 31.27
C VAL A 2 36.94 -11.90 32.03
N PHE A 3 36.91 -10.72 32.64
CA PHE A 3 35.73 -10.19 33.29
C PHE A 3 34.74 -9.76 32.20
N LYS A 4 33.55 -10.38 32.16
CA LYS A 4 32.45 -9.87 31.32
C LYS A 4 31.91 -8.59 31.97
N PRO A 5 31.68 -7.51 31.20
CA PRO A 5 31.03 -6.32 31.74
C PRO A 5 29.60 -6.67 32.16
N TRP A 6 29.22 -6.21 33.35
CA TRP A 6 27.87 -6.25 33.88
C TRP A 6 27.04 -5.25 33.07
N THR A 7 26.23 -5.73 32.14
CA THR A 7 25.20 -4.90 31.49
C THR A 7 23.94 -4.96 32.34
N GLU A 8 23.63 -3.89 33.06
CA GLU A 8 22.34 -3.67 33.77
C GLU A 8 21.16 -3.39 32.81
N THR A 9 21.21 -3.84 31.57
CA THR A 9 20.03 -3.82 30.72
C THR A 9 19.22 -5.07 31.03
N LYS A 10 18.16 -4.90 31.83
CA LYS A 10 17.12 -5.93 32.06
C LYS A 10 16.75 -6.55 30.70
N THR A 11 16.74 -7.88 30.62
CA THR A 11 16.28 -8.60 29.44
C THR A 11 14.82 -8.22 29.13
N PRO A 12 14.45 -8.00 27.86
CA PRO A 12 13.13 -7.47 27.47
C PRO A 12 11.93 -8.32 27.90
N ARG A 13 12.15 -9.55 28.37
CA ARG A 13 11.11 -10.39 28.96
C ARG A 13 10.53 -9.85 30.27
N HIS A 14 11.27 -8.99 31.00
CA HIS A 14 10.83 -8.44 32.28
C HIS A 14 10.16 -7.07 32.18
N LEU A 15 10.05 -6.49 30.97
CA LEU A 15 9.30 -5.24 30.76
C LEU A 15 7.80 -5.47 30.61
N ILE A 16 7.39 -6.70 30.28
CA ILE A 16 5.97 -7.06 30.12
C ILE A 16 5.33 -7.30 31.49
N ASP A 17 6.04 -7.98 32.39
CA ASP A 17 5.50 -8.31 33.72
C ASP A 17 5.47 -7.11 34.69
N ASP A 18 6.38 -6.13 34.55
CA ASP A 18 6.44 -4.94 35.42
C ASP A 18 5.35 -3.88 35.06
N GLN A 19 4.65 -4.00 33.92
CA GLN A 19 3.60 -3.05 33.50
C GLN A 19 2.19 -3.45 33.96
N ASP A 20 2.00 -4.68 34.42
CA ASP A 20 0.67 -5.19 34.77
C ASP A 20 0.26 -4.86 36.21
N GLU A 21 1.19 -4.58 37.13
CA GLU A 21 0.83 -4.43 38.56
C GLU A 21 0.59 -2.98 39.03
N GLU A 22 0.99 -1.94 38.27
CA GLU A 22 0.81 -0.53 38.68
C GLU A 22 -0.16 0.29 37.79
N GLN A 23 -0.74 -0.28 36.73
CA GLN A 23 -1.65 0.43 35.80
C GLN A 23 -3.06 -0.15 35.71
N GLN A 24 -3.46 -1.03 36.63
CA GLN A 24 -4.65 -1.88 36.46
C GLN A 24 -6.00 -1.34 36.95
N GLU A 25 -6.15 -0.07 37.37
CA GLU A 25 -7.46 0.37 37.91
C GLU A 25 -8.27 1.45 37.15
N ASP A 26 -7.77 2.19 36.14
CA ASP A 26 -8.62 3.26 35.53
C ASP A 26 -8.48 3.54 34.01
N GLU A 27 -7.71 2.78 33.24
CA GLU A 27 -7.72 2.92 31.77
C GLU A 27 -8.48 1.77 31.12
N GLU A 28 -9.80 1.93 30.93
CA GLU A 28 -10.53 1.17 29.92
C GLU A 28 -9.73 1.28 28.61
N TYR A 29 -9.20 0.16 28.11
CA TYR A 29 -8.59 0.08 26.78
C TYR A 29 -9.63 0.51 25.73
N LYS A 30 -9.70 1.81 25.45
CA LYS A 30 -10.60 2.36 24.44
C LYS A 30 -10.16 1.81 23.10
N LEU A 31 -11.05 1.04 22.47
CA LEU A 31 -10.89 0.57 21.09
C LEU A 31 -10.44 1.75 20.22
N GLY A 32 -9.24 1.64 19.65
CA GLY A 32 -8.71 2.67 18.77
C GLY A 32 -9.68 2.92 17.62
N SER A 33 -9.98 4.20 17.36
CA SER A 33 -10.87 4.58 16.27
C SER A 33 -10.28 4.15 14.92
N ILE A 34 -11.08 3.47 14.09
CA ILE A 34 -10.65 2.94 12.79
C ILE A 34 -10.93 3.97 11.68
N PRO A 35 -10.01 4.17 10.71
CA PRO A 35 -10.26 5.01 9.54
C PRO A 35 -11.49 4.58 8.74
N GLN A 36 -12.26 5.54 8.24
CA GLN A 36 -13.41 5.29 7.37
C GLN A 36 -13.00 5.39 5.90
N ILE A 37 -13.21 4.32 5.15
CA ILE A 37 -12.96 4.27 3.71
C ILE A 37 -14.28 4.44 2.97
N SER A 38 -14.29 5.27 1.94
CA SER A 38 -15.43 5.38 1.02
C SER A 38 -14.97 5.43 -0.43
N ILE A 39 -15.68 4.74 -1.32
CA ILE A 39 -15.35 4.67 -2.74
C ILE A 39 -16.48 5.33 -3.54
N LYS A 40 -16.11 6.25 -4.44
CA LYS A 40 -17.05 6.91 -5.35
C LYS A 40 -16.56 6.77 -6.78
N LEU A 41 -17.46 6.41 -7.67
CA LEU A 41 -17.20 6.25 -9.10
C LEU A 41 -18.13 7.15 -9.88
N ASN A 42 -17.57 7.89 -10.84
CA ASN A 42 -18.27 8.85 -11.68
C ASN A 42 -18.72 8.22 -13.02
N ASP A 43 -18.07 7.14 -13.45
CA ASP A 43 -18.35 6.41 -14.70
C ASP A 43 -18.45 4.90 -14.43
N GLN A 44 -18.76 4.07 -15.43
CA GLN A 44 -18.69 2.61 -15.27
C GLN A 44 -17.25 2.10 -15.35
N LEU A 45 -16.91 1.14 -14.49
CA LEU A 45 -15.62 0.45 -14.51
C LEU A 45 -15.73 -0.86 -15.30
N ASN A 46 -14.96 -0.98 -16.38
CA ASN A 46 -14.92 -2.14 -17.26
C ASN A 46 -13.47 -2.48 -17.62
N GLY A 47 -13.19 -3.73 -18.01
CA GLY A 47 -11.89 -4.13 -18.56
C GLY A 47 -10.87 -4.54 -17.51
N LYS A 48 -9.70 -3.91 -17.48
CA LYS A 48 -8.58 -4.27 -16.59
C LYS A 48 -8.39 -3.23 -15.49
N LEU A 49 -8.34 -3.68 -14.24
CA LEU A 49 -8.05 -2.83 -13.10
C LEU A 49 -6.69 -3.17 -12.52
N PHE A 50 -5.75 -2.24 -12.61
CA PHE A 50 -4.44 -2.33 -11.97
C PHE A 50 -4.47 -1.65 -10.61
N ILE A 51 -4.13 -2.37 -9.55
CA ILE A 51 -3.96 -1.82 -8.21
C ILE A 51 -2.52 -2.03 -7.80
N ILE A 52 -1.74 -0.95 -7.71
CA ILE A 52 -0.30 -1.02 -7.48
C ILE A 52 0.12 -0.09 -6.33
N PRO A 53 1.17 -0.43 -5.56
CA PRO A 53 1.76 0.48 -4.59
C PRO A 53 2.48 1.66 -5.27
N GLU A 54 2.63 2.78 -4.55
CA GLU A 54 3.22 4.04 -5.06
C GLU A 54 4.67 3.87 -5.53
N ASN A 55 5.46 3.03 -4.88
CA ASN A 55 6.84 2.72 -5.31
C ASN A 55 6.92 2.13 -6.73
N LEU A 56 5.82 1.56 -7.25
CA LEU A 56 5.69 1.00 -8.60
C LEU A 56 5.00 1.94 -9.59
N ARG A 57 4.75 3.19 -9.22
CA ARG A 57 4.10 4.20 -10.06
C ARG A 57 4.77 4.41 -11.42
N PHE A 58 6.06 4.15 -11.54
CA PHE A 58 6.77 4.25 -12.82
C PHE A 58 6.20 3.32 -13.91
N PHE A 59 5.56 2.20 -13.56
CA PHE A 59 4.84 1.37 -14.54
C PHE A 59 3.65 2.12 -15.14
N PHE A 60 2.91 2.84 -14.31
CA PHE A 60 1.82 3.70 -14.76
C PHE A 60 2.35 4.87 -15.61
N ASP A 61 3.40 5.54 -15.14
CA ASP A 61 4.00 6.67 -15.87
C ASP A 61 4.58 6.23 -17.23
N GLY A 62 5.12 5.02 -17.35
CA GLY A 62 5.62 4.50 -18.63
C GLY A 62 4.57 4.47 -19.75
N ILE A 63 3.28 4.32 -19.39
CA ILE A 63 2.15 4.34 -20.32
C ILE A 63 1.93 5.78 -20.81
N LYS A 64 2.00 6.74 -19.88
CA LYS A 64 1.86 8.18 -20.16
C LYS A 64 2.90 8.68 -21.18
N PHE A 65 4.14 8.19 -21.10
CA PHE A 65 5.22 8.59 -22.01
C PHE A 65 5.04 8.10 -23.47
N GLN A 66 4.16 7.13 -23.72
CA GLN A 66 3.96 6.60 -25.07
C GLN A 66 3.08 7.51 -25.93
N ASN A 67 2.09 8.11 -25.30
CA ASN A 67 1.04 8.86 -25.97
C ASN A 67 0.86 10.17 -25.21
N GLU A 68 1.58 11.23 -25.58
CA GLU A 68 1.39 12.59 -25.06
C GLU A 68 -0.08 13.10 -25.20
N VAL A 69 -0.94 12.32 -25.86
CA VAL A 69 -2.36 12.53 -26.19
C VAL A 69 -3.31 11.65 -25.37
N LEU A 70 -2.85 10.68 -24.56
CA LEU A 70 -3.74 9.84 -23.74
C LEU A 70 -4.45 10.70 -22.69
N SER A 71 -5.73 11.01 -22.93
CA SER A 71 -6.58 11.73 -22.00
C SER A 71 -6.75 10.88 -20.73
N LYS A 72 -6.10 11.29 -19.65
CA LYS A 72 -6.39 10.74 -18.33
C LYS A 72 -7.77 11.20 -17.91
N LYS A 73 -8.66 10.26 -17.62
CA LYS A 73 -9.95 10.57 -17.00
C LYS A 73 -9.94 10.03 -15.58
N ILE A 74 -10.12 10.93 -14.61
CA ILE A 74 -10.39 10.50 -13.24
C ILE A 74 -11.84 10.01 -13.23
N VAL A 75 -12.01 8.70 -13.08
CA VAL A 75 -13.33 8.04 -13.12
C VAL A 75 -13.87 7.74 -11.73
N GLY A 76 -13.09 8.00 -10.68
CA GLY A 76 -13.49 7.76 -9.30
C GLY A 76 -12.39 8.09 -8.31
N GLN A 77 -12.71 7.90 -7.03
CA GLN A 77 -11.83 8.21 -5.91
C GLN A 77 -12.14 7.32 -4.70
N ILE A 78 -11.09 6.95 -3.97
CA ILE A 78 -11.16 6.37 -2.63
C ILE A 78 -10.81 7.49 -1.66
N THR A 79 -11.69 7.74 -0.70
CA THR A 79 -11.48 8.73 0.36
C THR A 79 -11.27 8.01 1.68
N ILE A 80 -10.16 8.32 2.35
CA ILE A 80 -9.82 7.81 3.69
C ILE A 80 -10.03 8.96 4.66
N LYS A 81 -10.92 8.79 5.62
CA LYS A 81 -11.13 9.74 6.71
C LYS A 81 -10.57 9.17 7.99
N TYR A 82 -9.57 9.83 8.55
CA TYR A 82 -9.05 9.44 9.84
C TYR A 82 -9.94 10.00 10.95
N PRO A 83 -10.28 9.19 11.96
CA PRO A 83 -10.97 9.69 13.14
C PRO A 83 -10.08 10.71 13.84
N GLU A 84 -10.69 11.76 14.38
CA GLU A 84 -10.00 12.71 15.24
C GLU A 84 -9.36 11.92 16.39
N SER A 85 -8.06 12.11 16.58
CA SER A 85 -7.36 11.50 17.70
C SER A 85 -8.03 11.99 18.97
N VAL A 86 -8.48 11.05 19.81
CA VAL A 86 -9.16 11.33 21.09
C VAL A 86 -8.11 11.82 22.10
N VAL A 87 -7.48 12.95 21.83
CA VAL A 87 -6.72 13.72 22.84
C VAL A 87 -7.68 14.58 23.66
N SER A 88 -8.95 14.67 23.27
CA SER A 88 -10.00 15.44 23.94
C SER A 88 -10.38 14.95 25.35
N ASN A 89 -9.99 13.73 25.76
CA ASN A 89 -10.25 13.22 27.11
C ASN A 89 -9.15 13.53 28.13
N GLN A 90 -7.96 13.99 27.70
CA GLN A 90 -6.96 14.50 28.66
C GLN A 90 -7.33 15.91 29.14
N GLN A 91 -8.16 16.67 28.41
CA GLN A 91 -8.65 17.98 28.86
C GLN A 91 -9.63 17.90 30.04
N SER A 92 -10.25 16.75 30.31
CA SER A 92 -11.06 16.56 31.53
C SER A 92 -10.23 16.21 32.76
N LEU A 93 -9.01 15.69 32.59
CA LEU A 93 -8.09 15.37 33.68
C LEU A 93 -7.12 16.53 34.00
N LEU A 94 -6.81 17.37 33.01
CA LEU A 94 -5.89 18.52 33.16
C LEU A 94 -6.57 19.81 33.66
N LYS A 95 -7.85 19.77 34.02
CA LYS A 95 -8.56 20.94 34.59
C LYS A 95 -8.24 21.20 36.05
N ASP A 96 -7.63 20.23 36.73
CA ASP A 96 -7.34 20.31 38.17
C ASP A 96 -5.86 20.58 38.49
N GLU A 97 -4.99 20.65 37.47
CA GLU A 97 -3.58 21.03 37.65
C GLU A 97 -3.33 22.44 37.10
N GLU A 98 -2.77 23.31 37.94
CA GLU A 98 -2.40 24.70 37.64
C GLU A 98 -1.29 24.79 36.59
N TYR A 99 -1.59 24.48 35.33
CA TYR A 99 -0.68 24.74 34.23
C TYR A 99 -0.56 26.25 33.97
N SER A 100 0.65 26.70 33.64
CA SER A 100 0.88 28.10 33.29
C SER A 100 0.10 28.46 32.02
N ILE A 101 -0.44 29.68 31.98
CA ILE A 101 -1.23 30.21 30.85
C ILE A 101 -0.46 30.12 29.52
N GLU A 102 0.87 30.12 29.57
CA GLU A 102 1.74 30.04 28.40
C GLU A 102 1.80 28.62 27.81
N GLU A 103 1.86 27.57 28.63
CA GLU A 103 1.81 26.18 28.15
C GLU A 103 0.45 25.83 27.53
N GLN A 104 -0.64 26.33 28.11
CA GLN A 104 -1.99 26.15 27.55
C GLN A 104 -2.14 26.81 26.16
N LEU A 105 -1.45 27.92 25.91
CA LEU A 105 -1.42 28.61 24.62
C LEU A 105 -0.68 27.79 23.54
N TYR A 106 0.38 27.08 23.90
CA TYR A 106 1.08 26.17 22.97
C TYR A 106 0.24 24.92 22.65
N TYR A 107 -0.45 24.34 23.64
CA TYR A 107 -1.38 23.23 23.41
C TYR A 107 -2.56 23.63 22.52
N ASN A 108 -3.14 24.80 22.74
CA ASN A 108 -4.26 25.28 21.93
C ASN A 108 -3.83 25.60 20.48
N LYS A 109 -2.63 26.14 20.25
CA LYS A 109 -2.09 26.32 18.89
C LYS A 109 -1.81 25.00 18.19
N HIS A 110 -1.33 23.98 18.89
CA HIS A 110 -1.13 22.65 18.32
C HIS A 110 -2.46 21.94 18.01
N ASN A 111 -3.48 22.14 18.83
CA ASN A 111 -4.79 21.53 18.65
C ASN A 111 -5.67 22.25 17.60
N GLU A 112 -5.50 23.55 17.38
CA GLU A 112 -6.17 24.26 16.26
C GLU A 112 -5.68 23.78 14.89
N ILE A 113 -4.43 23.29 14.79
CA ILE A 113 -3.87 22.71 13.57
C ILE A 113 -4.40 21.28 13.31
N ASN A 114 -4.90 20.60 14.35
CA ASN A 114 -5.34 19.19 14.29
C ASN A 114 -6.87 19.02 14.21
N LYS A 115 -7.65 20.09 14.04
CA LYS A 115 -9.12 20.02 13.90
C LYS A 115 -9.61 19.68 12.50
N ASP A 116 -8.74 19.72 11.50
CA ASP A 116 -9.08 19.22 10.18
C ASP A 116 -8.90 17.70 10.19
N GLN A 117 -10.02 16.98 10.07
CA GLN A 117 -9.99 15.56 9.75
C GLN A 117 -9.01 15.35 8.60
N SER A 118 -7.94 14.59 8.83
CA SER A 118 -7.04 14.27 7.74
C SER A 118 -7.81 13.40 6.74
N ILE A 119 -7.78 13.82 5.48
CA ILE A 119 -8.47 13.14 4.38
C ILE A 119 -7.44 12.83 3.32
N ASP A 120 -7.19 11.53 3.10
CA ASP A 120 -6.40 11.09 1.95
C ASP A 120 -7.35 10.73 0.79
N ILE A 121 -6.95 11.11 -0.43
CA ILE A 121 -7.68 10.82 -1.66
C ILE A 121 -6.79 10.02 -2.60
N ILE A 122 -7.29 8.87 -3.02
CA ILE A 122 -6.66 8.00 -4.03
C ILE A 122 -7.54 7.99 -5.28
N ASN A 123 -6.99 8.36 -6.43
CA ASN A 123 -7.76 8.45 -7.67
C ASN A 123 -7.85 7.11 -8.41
N PHE A 124 -9.00 6.87 -9.04
CA PHE A 124 -9.13 5.90 -10.13
C PHE A 124 -8.81 6.62 -11.44
N GLU A 125 -7.67 6.33 -12.02
CA GLU A 125 -7.25 6.90 -13.30
C GLU A 125 -7.57 5.92 -14.42
N LEU A 126 -8.55 6.26 -15.28
CA LEU A 126 -8.84 5.52 -16.51
C LEU A 126 -7.91 5.98 -17.62
N ILE A 127 -7.27 4.99 -18.24
CA ILE A 127 -6.52 5.07 -19.49
C ILE A 127 -7.39 4.47 -20.61
N GLU A 128 -7.12 4.85 -21.86
CA GLU A 128 -7.69 4.20 -23.04
C GLU A 128 -7.64 2.66 -22.97
N ASN A 129 -8.54 2.02 -23.73
CA ASN A 129 -8.74 0.57 -23.78
C ASN A 129 -9.32 -0.07 -22.51
N ASN A 130 -10.09 0.70 -21.72
CA ASN A 130 -10.73 0.19 -20.49
C ASN A 130 -9.70 -0.35 -19.50
N ILE A 131 -8.59 0.38 -19.32
CA ILE A 131 -7.54 0.06 -18.37
C ILE A 131 -7.56 1.13 -17.29
N SER A 132 -7.86 0.74 -16.05
CA SER A 132 -7.89 1.65 -14.91
C SER A 132 -6.74 1.35 -13.96
N PHE A 133 -6.24 2.41 -13.32
CA PHE A 133 -5.19 2.32 -12.30
C PHE A 133 -5.67 2.93 -10.99
N ILE A 134 -5.34 2.24 -9.89
CA ILE A 134 -5.37 2.75 -8.53
C ILE A 134 -3.94 2.65 -8.00
N ILE A 135 -3.35 3.80 -7.70
CA ILE A 135 -2.01 3.86 -7.11
C ILE A 135 -2.17 4.09 -5.62
N VAL A 136 -1.86 3.08 -4.82
CA VAL A 136 -2.05 3.11 -3.38
C VAL A 136 -0.79 3.66 -2.70
N PRO A 137 -0.90 4.70 -1.87
CA PRO A 137 0.25 5.30 -1.20
C PRO A 137 0.94 4.31 -0.26
N ASN A 138 2.21 4.58 0.00
CA ASN A 138 2.95 3.86 1.03
C ASN A 138 2.52 4.39 2.40
N PHE A 139 1.71 3.63 3.13
CA PHE A 139 1.34 3.99 4.50
C PHE A 139 2.50 3.70 5.43
N THR A 140 2.81 4.66 6.30
CA THR A 140 3.83 4.49 7.34
C THR A 140 3.29 3.62 8.49
N GLN A 141 4.17 3.24 9.43
CA GLN A 141 3.89 2.24 10.47
C GLN A 141 2.62 2.50 11.31
N GLY A 142 2.13 3.74 11.40
CA GLY A 142 0.88 4.07 12.10
C GLY A 142 -0.41 3.78 11.32
N ASN A 143 -0.35 3.64 9.99
CA ASN A 143 -1.52 3.61 9.11
C ASN A 143 -1.59 2.36 8.21
N LEU A 144 -0.82 1.30 8.53
CA LEU A 144 -0.79 0.05 7.73
C LEU A 144 -2.15 -0.63 7.64
N ILE A 145 -3.04 -0.42 8.62
CA ILE A 145 -4.42 -0.92 8.61
C ILE A 145 -5.20 -0.46 7.37
N ASN A 146 -4.85 0.69 6.79
CA ASN A 146 -5.49 1.20 5.59
C ASN A 146 -5.39 0.23 4.41
N TYR A 147 -4.31 -0.55 4.29
CA TYR A 147 -4.23 -1.56 3.23
C TYR A 147 -5.37 -2.59 3.32
N ASN A 148 -5.67 -3.05 4.54
CA ASN A 148 -6.75 -4.00 4.79
C ASN A 148 -8.13 -3.34 4.55
N LEU A 149 -8.33 -2.13 5.07
CA LEU A 149 -9.60 -1.41 4.94
C LEU A 149 -9.90 -1.04 3.48
N ILE A 150 -8.90 -0.55 2.74
CA ILE A 150 -9.02 -0.26 1.31
C ILE A 150 -9.34 -1.53 0.53
N SER A 151 -8.64 -2.63 0.82
CA SER A 151 -8.87 -3.90 0.11
C SER A 151 -10.25 -4.48 0.37
N LEU A 152 -10.72 -4.41 1.62
CA LEU A 152 -12.06 -4.84 2.00
C LEU A 152 -13.12 -4.01 1.28
N GLU A 153 -13.00 -2.68 1.31
CA GLU A 153 -13.97 -1.78 0.69
C GLU A 153 -13.96 -1.91 -0.83
N LEU A 154 -12.78 -2.04 -1.46
CA LEU A 154 -12.66 -2.33 -2.90
C LEU A 154 -13.31 -3.66 -3.28
N SER A 155 -13.10 -4.72 -2.49
CA SER A 155 -13.70 -6.03 -2.73
C SER A 155 -15.23 -5.98 -2.63
N ASN A 156 -15.76 -5.24 -1.65
CA ASN A 156 -17.21 -5.01 -1.52
C ASN A 156 -17.77 -4.17 -2.67
N PHE A 157 -17.07 -3.10 -3.04
CA PHE A 157 -17.46 -2.23 -4.13
C PHE A 157 -17.49 -2.98 -5.46
N LEU A 158 -16.42 -3.70 -5.81
CA LEU A 158 -16.31 -4.44 -7.08
C LEU A 158 -17.32 -5.59 -7.18
N LYS A 159 -17.75 -6.17 -6.05
CA LYS A 159 -18.82 -7.17 -6.02
C LYS A 159 -20.11 -6.67 -6.69
N THR A 160 -20.43 -5.38 -6.54
CA THR A 160 -21.64 -4.80 -7.14
C THR A 160 -21.64 -4.82 -8.67
N PHE A 161 -20.47 -5.01 -9.29
CA PHE A 161 -20.30 -5.07 -10.74
C PHE A 161 -20.18 -6.49 -11.31
N GLU A 162 -20.13 -7.53 -10.46
CA GLU A 162 -19.92 -8.94 -10.85
C GLU A 162 -20.92 -9.45 -11.90
N GLN A 163 -22.17 -8.98 -11.84
CA GLN A 163 -23.22 -9.49 -12.73
C GLN A 163 -23.17 -8.90 -14.14
N ASN A 164 -22.52 -7.74 -14.31
CA ASN A 164 -22.62 -6.96 -15.55
C ASN A 164 -21.27 -6.69 -16.22
N ASN A 165 -20.15 -6.76 -15.49
CA ASN A 165 -18.86 -6.28 -15.98
C ASN A 165 -17.78 -7.37 -15.88
N ASN A 166 -17.08 -7.60 -17.00
CA ASN A 166 -15.89 -8.45 -17.04
C ASN A 166 -14.68 -7.60 -16.58
N ILE A 167 -14.46 -7.53 -15.27
CA ILE A 167 -13.33 -6.80 -14.67
C ILE A 167 -12.24 -7.80 -14.29
N GLU A 168 -11.08 -7.63 -14.88
CA GLU A 168 -9.88 -8.40 -14.56
C GLU A 168 -8.98 -7.58 -13.62
N ILE A 169 -8.73 -8.10 -12.41
CA ILE A 169 -7.95 -7.38 -11.40
C ILE A 169 -6.50 -7.85 -11.44
N LEU A 170 -5.58 -6.91 -11.58
CA LEU A 170 -4.15 -7.15 -11.63
C LEU A 170 -3.46 -6.29 -10.56
N THR A 171 -2.50 -6.87 -9.85
CA THR A 171 -1.64 -6.13 -8.91
C THR A 171 -0.19 -6.50 -9.15
N ILE A 172 0.70 -5.58 -8.82
CA ILE A 172 2.16 -5.77 -8.94
C ILE A 172 2.74 -5.41 -7.58
N THR A 173 3.66 -6.22 -7.08
CA THR A 173 4.29 -6.00 -5.78
C THR A 173 5.77 -6.37 -5.83
N PRO A 174 6.65 -5.60 -5.17
CA PRO A 174 8.01 -6.05 -4.92
C PRO A 174 8.02 -7.08 -3.77
N SER A 175 8.82 -8.13 -3.88
CA SER A 175 9.12 -9.02 -2.75
C SER A 175 10.45 -9.74 -2.93
N GLN A 176 10.94 -10.32 -1.84
CA GLN A 176 12.06 -11.24 -1.89
C GLN A 176 11.65 -12.52 -2.64
N LEU A 177 12.44 -12.88 -3.64
CA LEU A 177 12.31 -14.10 -4.43
C LEU A 177 13.70 -14.79 -4.51
N PRO A 178 13.76 -16.08 -4.88
CA PRO A 178 15.01 -16.73 -5.23
C PRO A 178 15.83 -15.90 -6.23
N PHE A 179 17.15 -15.87 -6.09
CA PHE A 179 18.04 -15.08 -6.97
C PHE A 179 17.93 -15.44 -8.46
N ASN A 180 17.51 -16.66 -8.78
CA ASN A 180 17.32 -17.13 -10.15
C ASN A 180 15.91 -16.85 -10.70
N GLU A 181 15.04 -16.21 -9.92
CA GLU A 181 13.66 -15.88 -10.29
C GLU A 181 13.47 -14.37 -10.32
N LYS A 182 12.93 -13.88 -11.43
CA LYS A 182 12.74 -12.44 -11.66
C LYS A 182 11.31 -12.03 -11.35
N ILE A 183 10.37 -12.84 -11.80
CA ILE A 183 8.94 -12.63 -11.63
C ILE A 183 8.28 -13.94 -11.22
N ASN A 184 7.56 -13.90 -10.10
CA ASN A 184 6.62 -14.94 -9.72
C ASN A 184 5.19 -14.42 -9.78
N ILE A 185 4.22 -15.33 -9.81
CA ILE A 185 2.80 -15.02 -9.81
C ILE A 185 2.10 -15.66 -8.61
N LEU A 186 1.12 -14.94 -8.07
CA LEU A 186 0.16 -15.47 -7.11
C LEU A 186 -1.23 -15.04 -7.55
N SER A 187 -2.08 -16.00 -7.88
CA SER A 187 -3.39 -15.75 -8.49
C SER A 187 -4.44 -16.70 -7.95
N ASN A 188 -5.65 -16.20 -7.72
CA ASN A 188 -6.84 -17.05 -7.52
C ASN A 188 -7.47 -17.48 -8.87
N ASN A 189 -6.99 -16.91 -9.99
CA ASN A 189 -7.43 -17.24 -11.34
C ASN A 189 -6.56 -18.36 -11.93
N GLU A 190 -7.03 -19.60 -11.83
CA GLU A 190 -6.34 -20.75 -12.40
C GLU A 190 -6.21 -20.71 -13.92
N LYS A 191 -7.05 -19.91 -14.61
CA LYS A 191 -7.04 -19.78 -16.07
C LYS A 191 -6.04 -18.74 -16.56
N PHE A 192 -5.45 -17.96 -15.65
CA PHE A 192 -4.45 -16.96 -16.02
C PHE A 192 -3.16 -17.66 -16.44
N ASN A 193 -2.94 -17.72 -17.75
CA ASN A 193 -1.83 -18.45 -18.33
C ASN A 193 -0.63 -17.52 -18.59
N THR A 194 0.46 -17.75 -17.86
CA THR A 194 1.75 -17.09 -18.08
C THR A 194 2.90 -18.06 -17.88
N ASP A 195 4.04 -17.75 -18.49
CA ASP A 195 5.28 -18.52 -18.30
C ASP A 195 5.95 -18.29 -16.93
N PHE A 196 5.43 -17.36 -16.12
CA PHE A 196 5.95 -17.06 -14.80
C PHE A 196 5.64 -18.17 -13.79
N LYS A 197 6.60 -18.45 -12.91
CA LYS A 197 6.44 -19.45 -11.85
C LYS A 197 5.46 -18.97 -10.79
N ARG A 198 4.81 -19.91 -10.11
CA ARG A 198 4.00 -19.58 -8.93
C ARG A 198 4.89 -19.28 -7.73
N LEU A 199 4.44 -18.38 -6.86
CA LEU A 199 5.10 -18.16 -5.57
C LEU A 199 5.02 -19.42 -4.72
N GLU A 200 6.16 -19.88 -4.21
CA GLU A 200 6.26 -21.06 -3.35
C GLU A 200 6.83 -20.68 -1.97
N PRO A 201 6.46 -21.40 -0.90
CA PRO A 201 7.08 -21.22 0.42
C PRO A 201 8.61 -21.39 0.35
N PRO A 202 9.39 -20.65 1.16
CA PRO A 202 8.97 -19.78 2.28
C PRO A 202 8.66 -18.33 1.87
N PHE A 203 8.59 -18.02 0.57
CA PHE A 203 8.39 -16.65 0.10
C PHE A 203 6.94 -16.20 0.29
N TYR A 204 6.76 -14.92 0.61
CA TYR A 204 5.47 -14.30 0.88
C TYR A 204 5.43 -12.87 0.33
N ILE A 205 4.24 -12.27 0.34
CA ILE A 205 4.03 -10.86 -0.03
C ILE A 205 3.30 -10.13 1.09
N THR A 206 3.46 -8.82 1.17
CA THR A 206 2.81 -7.96 2.17
C THR A 206 2.19 -6.72 1.52
N GLY A 207 1.61 -5.82 2.33
CA GLY A 207 1.06 -4.55 1.87
C GLY A 207 -0.24 -4.71 1.08
N ILE A 208 -0.52 -3.75 0.20
CA ILE A 208 -1.79 -3.69 -0.54
C ILE A 208 -2.06 -4.97 -1.34
N SER A 209 -1.07 -5.51 -2.06
CA SER A 209 -1.27 -6.68 -2.91
C SER A 209 -1.66 -7.93 -2.10
N SER A 210 -1.03 -8.14 -0.94
CA SER A 210 -1.39 -9.22 -0.03
C SER A 210 -2.79 -9.04 0.57
N SER A 211 -3.15 -7.80 0.91
CA SER A 211 -4.45 -7.44 1.47
C SER A 211 -5.56 -7.69 0.44
N LEU A 212 -5.33 -7.29 -0.82
CA LEU A 212 -6.24 -7.57 -1.93
C LEU A 212 -6.39 -9.08 -2.12
N LEU A 213 -5.29 -9.82 -2.31
CA LEU A 213 -5.37 -11.27 -2.52
C LEU A 213 -6.14 -11.98 -1.42
N THR A 214 -5.98 -11.59 -0.16
CA THR A 214 -6.73 -12.15 0.97
C THR A 214 -8.22 -11.84 0.88
N GLN A 215 -8.59 -10.61 0.52
CA GLN A 215 -10.00 -10.20 0.41
C GLN A 215 -10.71 -10.78 -0.83
N PHE A 216 -9.96 -11.11 -1.88
CA PHE A 216 -10.48 -11.71 -3.12
C PHE A 216 -10.35 -13.25 -3.14
N SER A 217 -9.45 -13.87 -2.38
CA SER A 217 -9.29 -15.33 -2.34
C SER A 217 -10.54 -16.04 -1.85
N ASP A 218 -11.25 -15.43 -0.90
CA ASP A 218 -12.48 -15.97 -0.33
C ASP A 218 -13.69 -15.81 -1.28
N ARG A 219 -13.50 -15.11 -2.41
CA ARG A 219 -14.57 -14.77 -3.37
C ARG A 219 -14.31 -15.42 -4.71
N LYS A 220 -15.06 -16.48 -5.01
CA LYS A 220 -14.96 -17.25 -6.27
C LYS A 220 -15.38 -16.46 -7.53
N SER A 221 -15.98 -15.29 -7.37
CA SER A 221 -16.57 -14.49 -8.45
C SER A 221 -15.65 -13.42 -9.01
N LEU A 222 -14.54 -13.09 -8.34
CA LEU A 222 -13.60 -12.05 -8.77
C LEU A 222 -12.18 -12.61 -8.83
N ASP A 223 -11.65 -12.62 -10.05
CA ASP A 223 -10.31 -13.06 -10.36
C ASP A 223 -9.30 -11.92 -10.15
N ILE A 224 -8.30 -12.17 -9.31
CA ILE A 224 -7.16 -11.32 -9.06
C ILE A 224 -5.85 -12.06 -9.34
N THR A 225 -4.95 -11.39 -10.06
CA THR A 225 -3.58 -11.88 -10.28
C THR A 225 -2.57 -10.88 -9.74
N CYS A 226 -1.64 -11.37 -8.91
CA CYS A 226 -0.50 -10.62 -8.39
C CYS A 226 0.78 -11.05 -9.10
N PHE A 227 1.48 -10.09 -9.68
CA PHE A 227 2.84 -10.25 -10.17
C PHE A 227 3.83 -9.77 -9.10
N ILE A 228 4.84 -10.58 -8.83
CA ILE A 228 5.79 -10.38 -7.75
C ILE A 228 7.15 -10.15 -8.39
N LEU A 229 7.69 -8.95 -8.23
CA LEU A 229 8.99 -8.58 -8.78
C LEU A 229 10.07 -8.84 -7.74
N GLN A 230 11.15 -9.51 -8.15
CA GLN A 230 12.28 -9.74 -7.27
C GLN A 230 12.90 -8.42 -6.82
N SER A 231 13.01 -8.24 -5.50
CA SER A 231 13.52 -7.04 -4.87
C SER A 231 14.19 -7.34 -3.53
N GLU A 232 14.94 -6.37 -3.03
CA GLU A 232 15.54 -6.37 -1.69
C GLU A 232 15.18 -5.10 -0.93
N GLY A 233 15.29 -5.12 0.40
CA GLY A 233 15.03 -3.94 1.26
C GLY A 233 13.74 -4.05 2.08
N ILE A 234 13.41 -2.95 2.75
CA ILE A 234 12.23 -2.83 3.61
C ILE A 234 11.02 -2.35 2.81
N SER A 235 9.82 -2.65 3.31
CA SER A 235 8.59 -2.30 2.60
C SER A 235 8.46 -0.80 2.36
N GLY A 236 8.16 -0.40 1.13
CA GLY A 236 8.08 1.00 0.69
C GLY A 236 9.40 1.62 0.24
N PHE A 237 10.54 0.94 0.47
CA PHE A 237 11.88 1.38 0.06
C PHE A 237 12.65 0.27 -0.64
N GLU A 238 11.93 -0.63 -1.32
CA GLU A 238 12.50 -1.79 -1.98
C GLU A 238 13.36 -1.37 -3.18
N LYS A 239 14.56 -1.95 -3.26
CA LYS A 239 15.38 -1.94 -4.47
C LYS A 239 14.96 -3.11 -5.34
N ILE A 240 14.24 -2.81 -6.42
CA ILE A 240 13.73 -3.80 -7.36
C ILE A 240 14.82 -4.14 -8.36
N ASN A 241 14.96 -5.42 -8.70
CA ASN A 241 15.90 -5.85 -9.73
C ASN A 241 15.46 -5.34 -11.11
N ASP A 242 16.38 -4.64 -11.77
CA ASP A 242 16.20 -4.08 -13.10
C ASP A 242 15.70 -5.10 -14.12
N GLU A 243 16.25 -6.32 -14.10
CA GLU A 243 15.85 -7.40 -15.01
C GLU A 243 14.39 -7.80 -14.80
N SER A 244 13.93 -7.85 -13.55
CA SER A 244 12.52 -8.10 -13.19
C SER A 244 11.62 -6.99 -13.71
N ILE A 245 12.06 -5.73 -13.61
CA ILE A 245 11.30 -4.60 -14.17
C ILE A 245 11.21 -4.71 -15.70
N TYR A 246 12.32 -5.01 -16.37
CA TYR A 246 12.36 -5.14 -17.83
C TYR A 246 11.49 -6.29 -18.33
N GLU A 247 11.54 -7.44 -17.67
CA GLU A 247 10.71 -8.60 -18.02
C GLU A 247 9.23 -8.30 -17.82
N MET A 248 8.88 -7.58 -16.73
CA MET A 248 7.50 -7.16 -16.47
C MET A 248 7.03 -6.14 -17.51
N ALA A 249 7.90 -5.19 -17.89
CA ALA A 249 7.57 -4.21 -18.93
C ALA A 249 7.33 -4.90 -20.28
N LYS A 250 8.12 -5.92 -20.62
CA LYS A 250 7.95 -6.72 -21.84
C LYS A 250 6.63 -7.51 -21.81
N PHE A 251 6.31 -8.10 -20.66
CA PHE A 251 5.03 -8.76 -20.45
C PHE A 251 3.86 -7.78 -20.63
N LEU A 252 3.85 -6.66 -19.89
CA LEU A 252 2.79 -5.65 -19.96
C LEU A 252 2.66 -5.02 -21.35
N SER A 253 3.77 -4.80 -22.05
CA SER A 253 3.77 -4.29 -23.43
C SER A 253 2.99 -5.22 -24.37
N LYS A 254 3.23 -6.53 -24.29
CA LYS A 254 2.49 -7.53 -25.07
C LYS A 254 1.04 -7.67 -24.58
N TYR A 255 0.86 -7.72 -23.28
CA TYR A 255 -0.41 -7.99 -22.62
C TYR A 255 -1.44 -6.87 -22.87
N LEU A 256 -1.00 -5.62 -22.74
CA LEU A 256 -1.82 -4.42 -22.94
C LEU A 256 -1.73 -3.87 -24.37
N LYS A 257 -0.90 -4.48 -25.23
CA LYS A 257 -0.63 -4.06 -26.62
C LYS A 257 -0.08 -2.63 -26.74
N PHE A 258 0.72 -2.23 -25.76
CA PHE A 258 1.37 -0.91 -25.70
C PHE A 258 2.72 -0.92 -26.43
N LYS A 259 2.80 -0.22 -27.57
CA LYS A 259 4.00 -0.16 -28.42
C LYS A 259 5.06 0.76 -27.82
N GLY A 260 6.27 0.25 -27.58
CA GLY A 260 7.39 1.05 -27.10
C GLY A 260 7.38 1.31 -25.58
N TYR A 261 6.46 0.69 -24.85
CA TYR A 261 6.37 0.75 -23.39
C TYR A 261 7.68 0.37 -22.69
N GLU A 262 8.34 -0.71 -23.15
CA GLU A 262 9.66 -1.14 -22.64
C GLU A 262 10.72 -0.03 -22.69
N LYS A 263 10.74 0.74 -23.80
CA LYS A 263 11.69 1.84 -23.99
C LYS A 263 11.40 3.00 -23.03
N ASN A 264 10.13 3.26 -22.72
CA ASN A 264 9.72 4.30 -21.79
C ASN A 264 10.08 3.94 -20.34
N ILE A 265 9.80 2.70 -19.95
CA ILE A 265 10.17 2.17 -18.65
C ILE A 265 11.70 2.26 -18.46
N LYS A 266 12.49 1.87 -19.46
CA LYS A 266 13.95 2.01 -19.43
C LYS A 266 14.42 3.46 -19.20
N LYS A 267 13.76 4.43 -19.83
CA LYS A 267 14.08 5.86 -19.64
C LYS A 267 13.73 6.35 -18.23
N LEU A 268 12.65 5.84 -17.63
CA LEU A 268 12.22 6.23 -16.29
C LEU A 268 13.16 5.68 -15.22
N ILE A 269 13.52 4.41 -15.33
CA ILE A 269 14.45 3.75 -14.42
C ILE A 269 15.84 4.38 -14.51
N GLY A 270 16.35 4.60 -15.73
CA GLY A 270 17.66 5.19 -15.95
C GLY A 270 17.83 6.62 -15.38
N LYS A 271 16.73 7.33 -15.11
CA LYS A 271 16.75 8.63 -14.41
C LYS A 271 16.78 8.49 -12.89
N ASN A 272 16.23 7.40 -12.33
CA ASN A 272 16.11 7.20 -10.89
C ASN A 272 17.25 6.37 -10.27
N ILE A 273 17.91 5.51 -11.04
CA ILE A 273 18.96 4.60 -10.54
C ILE A 273 20.37 5.23 -10.55
N ASN A 274 20.62 6.19 -11.45
CA ASN A 274 21.96 6.79 -11.61
C ASN A 274 22.22 8.06 -10.78
N SER A 275 21.35 8.41 -9.82
CA SER A 275 21.61 9.54 -8.91
C SER A 275 22.65 9.22 -7.83
N PHE A 276 22.93 7.94 -7.58
CA PHE A 276 23.98 7.49 -6.67
C PHE A 276 24.84 6.44 -7.36
N ALA A 277 25.98 6.87 -7.94
CA ALA A 277 26.98 6.02 -8.58
C ALA A 277 27.70 5.07 -7.60
N LEU A 278 26.96 4.21 -6.90
CA LEU A 278 27.45 3.32 -5.84
C LEU A 278 27.76 1.90 -6.33
N TYR A 279 27.29 1.51 -7.52
CA TYR A 279 27.58 0.21 -8.11
C TYR A 279 27.98 0.41 -9.57
N LEU A 280 29.27 0.19 -9.87
CA LEU A 280 29.89 0.18 -11.19
C LEU A 280 30.01 -1.26 -11.70
#